data_AF-A0A166WU12-F1
#
_entry.id   AF-A0A166WU12-F1
#
_cell.length_a   1.000
_cell.length_b   1.000
_cell.length_c   1.000
_cell.angle_alpha   90.00
_cell.angle_beta   90.00
_cell.angle_gamma   90.00
#
_symmetry.space_group_name_H-M   'P 1'
#
loop_
_entity.id
_entity.type
_entity.pdbx_description
1 polymer ?
#
loop_
_entity_poly.entity_id
_entity_poly.type
_entity_poly.pdbx_seq_one_letter_code
_entity_poly.pdbx_strand_id
1 'polypeptide(L)'
;SFKLDLPSELKQRGIHDSFHAQLLRIHIPNDDRRFPGRQVAQLASVGNSEEWAVDKINSHRGKARDAEFEVIWKSGDSAWMPYHEVRHLAPLSNYLEAIGVDGISRL
;
A
#
# COMPACT_ATOMS: atom_id res chain seq x y z
N SER A 1 25.06 18.75 -12.72
CA SER A 1 23.90 17.84 -12.70
C SER A 1 22.94 18.23 -13.80
N PHE A 2 22.05 17.33 -14.21
CA PHE A 2 21.01 17.57 -15.19
C PHE A 2 19.65 17.37 -14.53
N LYS A 3 18.72 18.30 -14.74
CA LYS A 3 17.38 18.23 -14.13
C LYS A 3 16.39 17.61 -15.11
N LEU A 4 15.63 16.62 -14.65
CA LEU A 4 14.53 16.01 -15.38
C LEU A 4 13.21 16.41 -14.75
N ASP A 5 12.19 16.63 -15.57
CA ASP A 5 10.85 16.74 -15.03
C ASP A 5 10.33 15.35 -14.66
N LEU A 6 10.22 15.10 -13.36
CA LEU A 6 9.76 13.83 -12.82
C LEU A 6 8.24 13.85 -12.59
N PRO A 7 7.55 12.73 -12.86
CA PRO A 7 6.18 12.51 -12.40
C PRO A 7 6.00 12.78 -10.91
N SER A 8 4.81 13.22 -10.51
CA SER A 8 4.51 13.56 -9.11
C SER A 8 4.70 12.39 -8.15
N GLU A 9 4.44 11.17 -8.60
CA GLU A 9 4.58 9.93 -7.84
C GLU A 9 6.03 9.69 -7.42
N LEU A 10 7.00 10.00 -8.30
CA LEU A 10 8.42 9.87 -7.98
C LEU A 10 8.87 10.96 -6.99
N LYS A 11 8.38 12.20 -7.19
CA LYS A 11 8.66 13.33 -6.29
C LYS A 11 8.12 13.06 -4.88
N GLN A 12 6.91 12.50 -4.74
CA GLN A 12 6.31 12.13 -3.46
C GLN A 12 7.13 11.11 -2.68
N ARG A 13 7.90 10.26 -3.36
CA ARG A 13 8.81 9.29 -2.73
C ARG A 13 10.18 9.85 -2.39
N GLY A 14 10.39 11.16 -2.58
CA GLY A 14 11.65 11.82 -2.28
C GLY A 14 12.73 11.64 -3.34
N ILE A 15 12.38 11.21 -4.55
CA ILE A 15 13.36 11.13 -5.65
C ILE A 15 13.65 12.55 -6.15
N HIS A 16 14.92 12.94 -6.09
CA HIS A 16 15.38 14.23 -6.59
C HIS A 16 15.38 14.27 -8.12
N ASP A 17 15.04 15.43 -8.67
CA ASP A 17 14.99 15.71 -10.11
C ASP A 17 16.38 15.84 -10.77
N SER A 18 17.45 15.84 -9.97
CA SER A 18 18.81 16.15 -10.38
C SER A 18 19.68 14.89 -10.51
N PHE A 19 20.11 14.57 -11.73
CA PHE A 19 20.88 13.37 -12.07
C PHE A 19 22.28 13.71 -12.61
N HIS A 20 23.18 12.72 -12.62
CA HIS A 20 24.45 12.82 -13.34
C HIS A 20 24.23 12.65 -14.84
N ALA A 21 24.52 13.69 -15.63
CA ALA A 21 24.23 13.72 -17.07
C ALA A 21 24.85 12.55 -17.85
N GLN A 22 26.04 12.08 -17.45
CA GLN A 22 26.73 10.97 -18.11
C GLN A 22 26.05 9.60 -17.90
N LEU A 23 25.18 9.46 -16.90
CA LEU A 23 24.43 8.24 -16.64
C LEU A 23 23.06 8.22 -17.32
N LEU A 24 22.64 9.35 -17.90
CA LEU A 24 21.37 9.43 -18.60
C LEU A 24 21.43 8.62 -19.90
N ARG A 25 20.32 7.93 -20.20
CA ARG A 25 20.13 7.16 -21.43
C ARG A 25 18.96 7.75 -22.21
N ILE A 26 18.99 7.58 -23.54
CA ILE A 26 17.91 8.00 -24.42
C ILE A 26 16.64 7.23 -24.05
N HIS A 27 15.53 7.95 -23.92
CA HIS A 27 14.23 7.35 -23.68
C HIS A 27 13.74 6.59 -24.92
N ILE A 28 13.39 5.31 -24.73
CA ILE A 28 12.77 4.47 -25.75
C ILE A 28 11.31 4.27 -25.31
N PRO A 29 10.31 4.69 -26.12
CA PRO A 29 8.91 4.53 -25.77
C PRO A 29 8.53 3.05 -25.63
N ASN A 30 7.55 2.77 -24.78
CA ASN A 30 7.03 1.42 -24.57
C ASN A 30 6.32 0.89 -25.83
N ASP A 31 6.49 -0.39 -26.15
CA ASP A 31 5.67 -1.09 -27.14
C ASP A 31 4.49 -1.75 -26.42
N ASP A 32 3.32 -1.10 -26.47
CA ASP A 32 2.13 -1.56 -25.74
C ASP A 32 1.58 -2.90 -26.24
N ARG A 33 1.94 -3.34 -27.45
CA ARG A 33 1.55 -4.66 -27.97
C ARG A 33 2.37 -5.77 -27.34
N ARG A 34 3.64 -5.50 -27.04
CA ARG A 34 4.57 -6.45 -26.41
C ARG A 34 4.55 -6.38 -24.89
N PHE A 35 4.30 -5.18 -24.34
CA PHE A 35 4.34 -4.89 -22.91
C PHE A 35 3.08 -4.11 -22.48
N PRO A 36 1.90 -4.74 -22.51
CA PRO A 36 0.68 -4.11 -22.01
C PRO A 36 0.80 -3.83 -20.51
N GLY A 37 0.17 -2.74 -20.03
CA GLY A 37 0.09 -2.45 -18.59
C GLY A 37 1.34 -1.81 -17.96
N ARG A 38 2.23 -1.20 -18.75
CA ARG A 38 3.45 -0.55 -18.21
C ARG A 38 3.23 0.88 -17.69
N GLN A 39 2.05 1.16 -17.13
CA GLN A 39 1.76 2.45 -16.51
C GLN A 39 2.47 2.57 -15.17
N VAL A 40 2.89 3.78 -14.78
CA VAL A 40 3.61 4.03 -13.52
C VAL A 40 2.85 3.46 -12.32
N ALA A 41 1.53 3.63 -12.26
CA ALA A 41 0.64 3.10 -11.22
C ALA A 41 0.64 1.56 -11.12
N GLN A 42 0.98 0.86 -12.20
CA GLN A 42 0.96 -0.61 -12.27
C GLN A 42 2.34 -1.23 -12.05
N LEU A 43 3.41 -0.43 -12.04
CA LEU A 43 4.76 -0.91 -11.76
C LEU A 43 4.89 -1.18 -10.26
N ALA A 44 5.00 -2.44 -9.83
CA ALA A 44 5.10 -2.81 -8.42
C ALA A 44 6.17 -2.03 -7.61
N SER A 45 7.23 -1.55 -8.28
CA SER A 45 8.30 -0.79 -7.64
C SER A 45 8.09 0.74 -7.57
N VAL A 46 7.07 1.29 -8.26
CA VAL A 46 6.85 2.75 -8.43
C VAL A 46 5.38 3.15 -8.23
N GLY A 47 4.46 2.29 -8.63
CA GLY A 47 3.03 2.41 -8.42
C GLY A 47 2.70 2.56 -6.95
N ASN A 48 1.46 2.98 -6.69
CA ASN A 48 1.01 3.24 -5.34
C ASN A 48 1.30 1.99 -4.50
N SER A 49 1.87 2.20 -3.31
CA SER A 49 2.10 1.15 -2.31
C SER A 49 0.77 0.69 -1.71
N GLU A 50 -0.23 0.43 -2.56
CA GLU A 50 -1.34 -0.48 -2.29
C GLU A 50 -0.84 -1.93 -2.27
N GLU A 51 0.42 -2.16 -1.87
CA GLU A 51 0.85 -3.44 -1.34
C GLU A 51 -0.13 -3.73 -0.19
N TRP A 52 -1.10 -4.60 -0.48
CA TRP A 52 -2.14 -5.09 0.42
C TRP A 52 -3.18 -4.03 0.80
N ALA A 53 -3.95 -3.56 -0.18
CA ALA A 53 -5.14 -2.76 0.10
C ALA A 53 -6.19 -3.61 0.85
N VAL A 54 -6.04 -3.70 2.17
CA VAL A 54 -7.06 -4.18 3.08
C VAL A 54 -8.26 -3.26 2.94
N ASP A 55 -9.42 -3.85 2.61
CA ASP A 55 -10.68 -3.14 2.50
C ASP A 55 -11.22 -2.82 3.90
N LYS A 56 -11.42 -3.87 4.72
CA LYS A 56 -11.97 -3.75 6.07
C LYS A 56 -11.62 -4.94 6.95
N ILE A 57 -11.86 -4.79 8.24
CA ILE A 57 -11.96 -5.90 9.19
C ILE A 57 -13.45 -6.20 9.39
N ASN A 58 -13.82 -7.47 9.21
CA ASN A 58 -15.22 -7.91 9.29
C ASN A 58 -15.59 -8.40 10.69
N SER A 59 -14.65 -9.06 11.37
CA SER A 59 -14.88 -9.74 12.64
C SER A 59 -13.59 -9.85 13.46
N HIS A 60 -13.74 -10.14 14.75
CA HIS A 60 -12.63 -10.54 15.62
C HIS A 60 -13.01 -11.76 16.48
N ARG A 61 -12.00 -12.47 16.96
CA ARG A 61 -12.13 -13.53 17.97
C ARG A 61 -10.98 -13.42 18.98
N GLY A 62 -11.21 -13.90 20.19
CA GLY A 62 -10.26 -13.73 21.29
C GLY A 62 -10.45 -12.39 22.00
N LYS A 63 -9.45 -11.99 22.79
CA LYS A 63 -9.50 -10.78 23.61
C LYS A 63 -8.18 -10.05 23.58
N ALA A 64 -8.25 -8.73 23.69
CA ALA A 64 -7.11 -7.85 23.76
C ALA A 64 -6.03 -8.18 22.71
N ARG A 65 -4.76 -8.27 23.15
CA ARG A 65 -3.61 -8.45 22.26
C ARG A 65 -3.49 -9.85 21.68
N ASP A 66 -4.23 -10.81 22.21
CA ASP A 66 -4.31 -12.19 21.73
C ASP A 66 -5.47 -12.38 20.75
N ALA A 67 -6.17 -11.29 20.40
CA ALA A 67 -7.24 -11.34 19.42
C ALA A 67 -6.72 -11.53 17.99
N GLU A 68 -7.51 -12.25 17.21
CA GLU A 68 -7.34 -12.40 15.77
C GLU A 68 -8.48 -11.68 15.05
N PHE A 69 -8.18 -11.16 13.87
CA PHE A 69 -9.07 -10.33 13.08
C PHE A 69 -9.27 -10.94 11.70
N GLU A 70 -10.52 -10.97 11.25
CA GLU A 70 -10.87 -11.35 9.88
C GLU A 70 -10.65 -10.14 8.97
N VAL A 71 -9.54 -10.17 8.23
CA VAL A 71 -9.12 -9.14 7.29
C VAL A 71 -9.70 -9.46 5.91
N ILE A 72 -10.35 -8.48 5.30
CA ILE A 72 -10.87 -8.56 3.93
C ILE A 72 -10.02 -7.66 3.03
N TRP A 73 -9.52 -8.19 1.92
CA TRP A 73 -8.79 -7.41 0.91
C TRP A 73 -9.72 -6.85 -0.15
N LYS A 74 -9.29 -5.79 -0.84
CA LYS A 74 -10.02 -5.24 -2.00
C LYS A 74 -10.23 -6.28 -3.12
N SER A 75 -9.44 -7.35 -3.19
CA SER A 75 -9.64 -8.48 -4.11
C SER A 75 -10.86 -9.35 -3.75
N GLY A 76 -11.36 -9.26 -2.52
CA GLY A 76 -12.41 -10.12 -1.97
C GLY A 76 -11.90 -11.32 -1.18
N ASP A 77 -10.58 -11.57 -1.16
CA ASP A 77 -9.98 -12.61 -0.32
C ASP A 77 -10.14 -12.27 1.17
N SER A 78 -10.12 -13.29 2.02
CA SER A 78 -10.16 -13.13 3.48
C SER A 78 -9.23 -14.09 4.22
N ALA A 79 -8.75 -13.65 5.39
CA ALA A 79 -7.89 -14.44 6.26
C ALA A 79 -7.95 -13.91 7.69
N TRP A 80 -7.67 -14.79 8.65
CA TRP A 80 -7.53 -14.44 10.06
C TRP A 80 -6.08 -14.08 10.36
N MET A 81 -5.87 -12.89 10.93
CA MET A 81 -4.53 -12.38 11.25
C MET A 81 -4.47 -11.93 12.72
N PRO A 82 -3.35 -12.17 13.42
CA PRO A 82 -3.19 -11.77 14.81
C PRO A 82 -3.04 -10.25 14.94
N TYR A 83 -3.44 -9.70 16.11
CA TYR A 83 -3.37 -8.27 16.40
C TYR A 83 -2.04 -7.60 16.02
N HIS A 84 -0.90 -8.25 16.29
CA HIS A 84 0.42 -7.66 16.05
C HIS A 84 0.71 -7.43 14.55
N GLU A 85 0.08 -8.20 13.67
CA GLU A 85 0.15 -8.00 12.23
C GLU A 85 -0.81 -6.92 11.76
N VAL A 86 -2.01 -6.80 12.34
CA VAL A 86 -3.03 -5.84 11.89
C VAL A 86 -2.99 -4.47 12.57
N ARG A 87 -2.23 -4.31 13.66
CA ARG A 87 -2.22 -3.08 14.49
C ARG A 87 -1.88 -1.78 13.77
N HIS A 88 -1.22 -1.87 12.61
CA HIS A 88 -0.78 -0.72 11.82
C HIS A 88 -1.76 -0.37 10.69
N LEU A 89 -2.81 -1.18 10.50
CA LEU A 89 -3.81 -1.01 9.45
C LEU A 89 -4.86 0.01 9.91
N ALA A 90 -5.11 1.04 9.11
CA ALA A 90 -6.20 2.00 9.35
C ALA A 90 -7.58 1.34 9.52
N PRO A 91 -7.93 0.26 8.78
CA PRO A 91 -9.17 -0.49 9.00
C PRO A 91 -9.40 -1.01 10.43
N LEU A 92 -8.34 -1.23 11.23
CA LEU A 92 -8.51 -1.67 12.61
C LEU A 92 -9.15 -0.59 13.49
N SER A 93 -8.72 0.66 13.33
CA SER A 93 -9.30 1.78 14.09
C SER A 93 -10.79 1.93 13.77
N ASN A 94 -11.15 1.86 12.49
CA ASN A 94 -12.54 1.94 12.03
C ASN A 94 -13.39 0.81 12.63
N TYR A 95 -12.84 -0.41 12.68
CA TYR A 95 -13.52 -1.56 13.25
C TYR A 95 -13.78 -1.38 14.76
N LEU A 96 -12.75 -0.99 15.52
CA LEU A 96 -12.85 -0.78 16.96
C LEU A 96 -13.86 0.33 17.29
N GLU A 97 -13.85 1.42 16.52
CA GLU A 97 -14.83 2.51 16.64
C GLU A 97 -16.26 2.02 16.36
N ALA A 98 -16.47 1.23 15.31
CA ALA A 98 -17.78 0.68 14.95
C ALA A 98 -18.39 -0.22 16.03
N ILE A 99 -17.55 -0.91 16.83
CA ILE A 99 -18.00 -1.73 17.96
C ILE A 99 -17.99 -0.97 19.31
N GLY A 100 -17.67 0.34 19.30
CA GLY A 100 -17.66 1.19 20.50
C GLY A 100 -16.50 0.92 21.46
N VAL A 101 -15.37 0.44 20.95
CA VAL A 101 -14.18 0.09 21.73
C VAL A 101 -13.06 1.09 21.46
N ASP A 102 -12.66 1.87 22.47
CA ASP A 102 -11.63 2.92 22.33
C ASP A 102 -10.19 2.39 22.15
N GLY A 103 -10.00 1.07 22.19
CA GLY A 103 -8.68 0.47 22.01
C GLY A 103 -8.63 -1.01 22.34
N ILE A 104 -7.59 -1.67 21.84
CA ILE A 104 -7.46 -3.13 21.89
C ILE A 104 -7.60 -3.71 23.31
N SER A 105 -7.17 -3.01 24.36
CA SER A 105 -7.26 -3.49 25.74
C SER A 105 -8.68 -3.70 26.27
N ARG A 106 -9.68 -3.12 25.60
CA ARG A 106 -11.11 -3.21 25.97
C ARG A 106 -11.89 -4.18 25.07
N LEU A 107 -11.19 -4.88 24.18
CA LEU A 107 -11.71 -5.98 23.36
C LEU A 107 -11.71 -7.28 24.19
#